data_AF-A0A0S8DWY8-F1
#
_entry.id   AF-A0A0S8DWY8-F1
#
_cell.length_a   1.000
_cell.length_b   1.000
_cell.length_c   1.000
_cell.angle_alpha   90.00
_cell.angle_beta   90.00
_cell.angle_gamma   90.00
#
_symmetry.space_group_name_H-M   'P 1'
#
loop_
_entity.id
_entity.type
_entity.pdbx_description
1 polymer ?
#
loop_
_entity_poly.entity_id
_entity_poly.type
_entity_poly.pdbx_seq_one_letter_code
_entity_poly.pdbx_strand_id
1 'polypeptide(L)' 'MAINIKKELGRLKRHQRIRRKIRGTDGKPRLSIHRSLKNLFVQLIDDVDGKTL' A
#
# COMPACT_ATOMS: atom_id res chain seq x y z
N MET A 1 15.88 -3.28 -15.84
CA MET A 1 14.84 -4.02 -15.07
C MET A 1 13.49 -3.72 -15.72
N ALA A 2 12.87 -4.67 -16.40
CA ALA A 2 11.61 -4.42 -17.10
C ALA A 2 10.45 -4.39 -16.07
N ILE A 3 9.97 -3.19 -15.74
CA ILE A 3 8.76 -3.04 -14.92
C ILE A 3 7.58 -3.40 -15.81
N ASN A 4 6.85 -4.47 -15.47
CA ASN A 4 5.62 -4.80 -16.17
C ASN A 4 4.53 -3.79 -15.77
N ILE A 5 4.44 -2.69 -16.54
CA ILE A 5 3.56 -1.55 -16.30
C ILE A 5 2.10 -1.98 -16.15
N LYS A 6 1.66 -3.01 -16.89
CA LYS A 6 0.27 -3.50 -16.88
C LYS A 6 -0.11 -4.10 -15.53
N LYS A 7 0.81 -4.84 -14.90
CA LYS A 7 0.59 -5.48 -13.59
C LYS A 7 0.55 -4.44 -12.46
N GLU A 8 1.47 -3.48 -12.47
CA GLU A 8 1.51 -2.41 -11.46
C GLU A 8 0.29 -1.51 -11.53
N LEU A 9 -0.16 -1.11 -12.74
CA LEU A 9 -1.40 -0.35 -12.91
C LEU A 9 -2.61 -1.07 -12.33
N GLY A 10 -2.74 -2.38 -12.56
CA GLY A 10 -3.83 -3.18 -11.97
C GLY A 10 -3.79 -3.21 -10.44
N ARG A 11 -2.58 -3.33 -9.86
CA ARG A 11 -2.36 -3.29 -8.41
C ARG A 11 -2.75 -1.92 -7.84
N LEU A 12 -2.29 -0.84 -8.46
CA LEU A 12 -2.59 0.53 -8.02
C LEU A 12 -4.08 0.82 -8.03
N LYS A 13 -4.81 0.44 -9.10
CA LYS A 13 -6.28 0.58 -9.17
C LYS A 13 -6.99 -0.16 -8.04
N ARG A 14 -6.56 -1.39 -7.73
CA ARG A 14 -7.13 -2.18 -6.63
C ARG A 14 -6.83 -1.55 -5.27
N HIS A 15 -5.59 -1.12 -5.04
CA HIS A 15 -5.20 -0.41 -3.83
C HIS A 15 -6.02 0.86 -3.62
N GLN A 16 -6.21 1.66 -4.67
CA GLN A 16 -7.01 2.88 -4.59
C GLN A 16 -8.47 2.57 -4.24
N ARG A 17 -9.06 1.52 -4.83
CA ARG A 17 -10.42 1.06 -4.49
C ARG A 17 -10.53 0.64 -3.02
N ILE A 18 -9.58 -0.14 -2.52
CA ILE A 18 -9.57 -0.62 -1.13
C ILE A 18 -9.39 0.56 -0.15
N ARG A 19 -8.50 1.51 -0.47
CA ARG A 19 -8.25 2.72 0.34
C ARG A 19 -9.46 3.67 0.44
N ARG A 20 -10.47 3.53 -0.43
CA ARG A 20 -11.75 4.26 -0.26
C ARG A 20 -12.54 3.77 0.96
N LYS A 21 -12.36 2.50 1.37
CA LYS A 21 -13.06 1.89 2.51
C LYS A 21 -12.15 1.75 3.74
N ILE A 22 -10.86 1.50 3.53
CA ILE A 22 -9.88 1.29 4.60
C ILE A 22 -9.00 2.53 4.73
N ARG A 23 -9.11 3.20 5.88
CA ARG A 23 -8.21 4.27 6.34
C ARG A 23 -7.55 3.82 7.64
N GLY A 24 -6.28 4.16 7.80
CA GLY A 24 -5.53 4.02 9.03
C GLY A 24 -5.65 5.29 9.87
N THR A 25 -5.76 5.11 11.18
CA THR A 25 -5.65 6.17 12.19
C THR A 25 -4.53 5.82 13.15
N ASP A 26 -4.08 6.75 13.99
CA ASP A 26 -3.01 6.51 14.97
C ASP A 26 -3.24 5.25 15.85
N GLY A 27 -4.47 5.08 16.37
CA GLY A 27 -4.83 3.87 17.15
C GLY A 27 -5.00 2.59 16.31
N LYS A 28 -5.12 2.69 14.99
CA LYS A 28 -5.24 1.55 14.07
C LYS A 28 -4.63 1.89 12.70
N PRO A 29 -3.30 1.89 12.58
CA PRO A 29 -2.61 2.27 11.35
C PRO A 29 -2.88 1.29 10.21
N ARG A 30 -2.80 1.80 8.98
CA ARG A 30 -3.01 1.01 7.77
C ARG A 30 -1.72 0.30 7.37
N LEU A 31 -1.79 -1.02 7.26
CA LEU A 31 -0.70 -1.83 6.74
C LEU A 31 -0.64 -1.76 5.21
N SER A 32 0.49 -1.31 4.66
CA SER A 32 0.77 -1.30 3.23
C SER A 32 1.80 -2.36 2.88
N ILE A 33 1.46 -3.25 1.95
CA ILE A 33 2.32 -4.35 1.53
C ILE A 33 2.73 -4.17 0.07
N HIS A 34 4.02 -4.32 -0.21
CA HIS A 34 4.55 -4.44 -1.55
C HIS A 34 5.33 -5.76 -1.69
N ARG A 35 4.85 -6.62 -2.59
CA ARG A 35 5.46 -7.93 -2.85
C ARG A 35 6.25 -7.90 -4.16
N SER A 36 7.53 -8.20 -4.06
CA SER A 36 8.39 -8.48 -5.20
C SER A 36 8.63 -9.99 -5.36
N LEU A 37 9.41 -10.39 -6.37
CA LEU A 37 9.80 -11.81 -6.54
C LEU A 37 10.81 -12.27 -5.48
N LYS A 38 11.59 -11.34 -4.91
CA LYS A 38 12.67 -11.65 -3.97
C LYS A 38 12.24 -11.45 -2.52
N ASN A 39 11.62 -10.30 -2.24
CA ASN A 39 11.31 -9.84 -0.89
C ASN A 39 9.87 -9.34 -0.77
N LEU A 40 9.40 -9.30 0.47
CA LEU A 40 8.16 -8.66 0.88
C LEU A 40 8.49 -7.42 1.71
N PHE A 41 7.96 -6.28 1.29
CA PHE A 41 8.11 -5.02 2.01
C PHE A 41 6.77 -4.64 2.64
N VAL A 42 6.82 -4.20 3.90
CA VAL A 42 5.64 -3.88 4.70
C VAL A 42 5.88 -2.54 5.39
N GLN A 43 4.84 -1.69 5.44
CA GLN A 43 4.87 -0.38 6.09
C GLN A 43 3.59 -0.18 6.89
N LEU A 44 3.72 0.37 8.10
CA LEU A 44 2.59 0.87 8.89
C LEU A 44 2.43 2.35 8.60
N ILE A 45 1.26 2.77 8.18
CA ILE A 45 0.98 4.16 7.77
C ILE A 45 -0.19 4.69 8.58
N ASP A 46 -0.02 5.85 9.19
CA ASP A 46 -1.14 6.67 9.64
C ASP A 46 -1.59 7.58 8.49
N ASP A 47 -2.85 7.44 8.07
CA ASP A 47 -3.41 8.25 6.98
C ASP A 47 -3.87 9.64 7.45
N VAL A 48 -3.94 9.89 8.77
CA VAL A 48 -4.31 11.20 9.35
C VAL A 48 -3.10 12.14 9.32
N ASP A 49 -1.99 11.71 9.94
CA ASP A 49 -0.76 12.49 10.02
C ASP A 49 0.16 12.29 8.80
N GLY A 50 -0.16 11.31 7.95
CA GLY A 50 0.65 10.96 6.78
C GLY A 50 2.01 10.38 7.12
N LYS A 51 2.20 9.90 8.35
CA LYS A 51 3.47 9.35 8.84
C LYS A 51 3.52 7.84 8.67
N THR A 52 4.73 7.36 8.40
CA THR A 52 5.03 5.92 8.40
C THR A 52 5.65 5.60 9.76
N LEU A 53 5.15 4.55 10.40
CA LEU A 53 5.62 4.04 11.70
C LEU A 53 6.60 2.89 11.50
#